data_AF-A0A5B8R3X6-F1
#
_entry.id   AF-A0A5B8R3X6-F1
#
_cell.length_a   1.000
_cell.length_b   1.000
_cell.length_c   1.000
_cell.angle_alpha   90.00
_cell.angle_beta   90.00
_cell.angle_gamma   90.00
#
_symmetry.space_group_name_H-M   'P 1'
#
loop_
_entity.id
_entity.type
_entity.pdbx_description
1 polymer ?
#
loop_
_entity_poly.entity_id
_entity_poly.type
_entity_poly.pdbx_seq_one_letter_code
_entity_poly.pdbx_strand_id
1 'polypeptide(L)' 'MNQELLNQFEYETERWIFRAGLQQYPEARRAALLCSRFAPDDEDEQVDDEMRSCYNCQYRRWMVTSFECMMLKNTVLLNN' A
#
# COMPACT_ATOMS: atom_id res chain seq x y z
N MET A 1 -8.38 -6.41 10.01
CA MET A 1 -7.79 -5.36 9.14
C MET A 1 -8.72 -4.15 9.16
N ASN A 2 -8.21 -2.91 9.05
CA ASN A 2 -9.07 -1.72 8.97
C ASN A 2 -9.85 -1.74 7.64
N GLN A 3 -11.18 -1.63 7.68
CA GLN A 3 -12.02 -1.65 6.48
C GLN A 3 -11.78 -0.43 5.58
N GLU A 4 -11.51 0.74 6.16
CA GLU A 4 -11.23 1.96 5.43
C GLU A 4 -9.90 1.87 4.66
N LEU A 5 -8.92 1.17 5.24
CA LEU A 5 -7.68 0.81 4.54
C LEU A 5 -7.98 -0.08 3.34
N LEU A 6 -8.77 -1.15 3.53
CA LEU A 6 -9.12 -2.08 2.44
C LEU A 6 -9.83 -1.37 1.29
N ASN A 7 -10.63 -0.34 1.56
CA ASN A 7 -11.31 0.44 0.53
C ASN A 7 -10.33 1.21 -0.38
N GLN A 8 -9.10 1.48 0.07
CA GLN A 8 -8.06 2.12 -0.76
C GLN A 8 -7.40 1.16 -1.76
N PHE A 9 -7.68 -0.14 -1.67
CA PHE A 9 -7.11 -1.17 -2.55
C PHE A 9 -8.21 -1.97 -3.24
N GLU A 10 -7.97 -2.39 -4.47
CA GLU A 10 -8.80 -3.35 -5.20
C GLU A 10 -8.09 -4.69 -5.34
N TYR A 11 -8.86 -5.78 -5.27
CA TYR A 11 -8.31 -7.11 -5.49
C TYR A 11 -8.49 -7.50 -6.95
N GLU A 12 -7.40 -7.61 -7.70
CA GLU A 12 -7.37 -7.99 -9.10
C GLU A 12 -6.27 -9.03 -9.33
N THR A 13 -6.62 -10.14 -10.00
CA THR A 13 -5.66 -11.19 -10.40
C THR A 13 -4.69 -11.58 -9.28
N GLU A 14 -5.22 -11.87 -8.09
CA GLU A 14 -4.46 -12.25 -6.88
C GLU A 14 -3.52 -11.18 -6.29
N ARG A 15 -3.77 -9.92 -6.60
CA ARG A 15 -3.01 -8.76 -6.10
C ARG A 15 -3.95 -7.74 -5.46
N TRP A 16 -3.48 -7.09 -4.41
CA TRP A 16 -4.16 -5.94 -3.82
C TRP A 16 -3.55 -4.65 -4.37
N ILE A 17 -4.16 -4.13 -5.43
CA ILE A 17 -3.68 -2.98 -6.19
C ILE A 17 -4.23 -1.70 -5.56
N PHE A 18 -3.39 -0.68 -5.43
CA PHE A 18 -3.82 0.61 -4.93
C PHE A 18 -4.78 1.30 -5.92
N ARG A 19 -5.99 1.60 -5.45
CA ARG A 19 -7.15 1.92 -6.30
C ARG A 19 -7.03 3.29 -6.98
N ALA A 20 -6.28 4.22 -6.39
CA ALA A 20 -6.15 5.59 -6.89
C ALA A 20 -5.06 5.73 -7.98
N GLY A 21 -4.15 4.76 -8.11
CA GLY A 21 -3.03 4.81 -9.06
C GLY A 21 -1.85 5.65 -8.60
N LEU A 22 -0.85 5.81 -9.47
CA LEU A 22 0.37 6.58 -9.20
C LEU A 22 0.10 8.09 -9.01
N GLN A 23 1.02 8.76 -8.33
CA GLN A 23 1.00 10.21 -8.02
C GLN A 23 -0.17 10.70 -7.15
N GLN A 24 -1.02 9.79 -6.66
CA GLN A 24 -2.07 10.11 -5.68
C GLN A 24 -1.50 10.08 -4.25
N TYR A 25 -0.63 11.04 -3.92
CA TYR A 25 0.04 11.13 -2.62
C TYR A 25 -0.90 11.28 -1.42
N PRO A 26 -1.94 12.14 -1.44
CA PRO A 26 -2.86 12.26 -0.31
C PRO A 26 -3.56 10.94 0.04
N GLU A 27 -3.98 10.19 -0.98
CA GLU A 27 -4.61 8.88 -0.85
C GLU A 27 -3.64 7.85 -0.26
N ALA A 28 -2.39 7.83 -0.75
CA ALA A 28 -1.36 6.90 -0.28
C ALA A 28 -0.95 7.18 1.17
N ARG A 29 -0.87 8.46 1.57
CA ARG A 29 -0.62 8.88 2.96
C ARG A 29 -1.77 8.50 3.88
N ARG A 30 -3.01 8.75 3.47
CA ARG A 30 -4.21 8.33 4.22
C ARG A 30 -4.24 6.82 4.42
N ALA A 31 -3.98 6.04 3.37
CA ALA A 31 -3.89 4.59 3.47
C ALA A 31 -2.81 4.15 4.48
N ALA A 32 -1.60 4.73 4.41
CA ALA A 32 -0.52 4.41 5.34
C ALA A 32 -0.86 4.76 6.80
N LEU A 33 -1.55 5.89 7.04
CA LEU A 33 -2.01 6.30 8.37
C LEU A 33 -2.97 5.29 9.00
N LEU A 34 -3.88 4.72 8.19
CA LEU A 34 -4.85 3.70 8.59
C LEU A 34 -4.22 2.30 8.77
N CYS A 35 -2.99 2.11 8.31
CA CYS A 35 -2.32 0.80 8.28
C CYS A 35 -1.46 0.57 9.53
N SER A 36 -1.87 -0.38 10.38
CA SER A 36 -1.10 -0.82 11.55
C SER A 36 0.12 -1.70 11.21
N ARG A 37 0.25 -2.11 9.94
CA ARG A 37 1.37 -2.91 9.42
C ARG A 37 2.29 -2.09 8.53
N PHE A 38 2.13 -0.77 8.48
CA PHE A 38 3.07 0.10 7.78
C PHE A 38 4.47 -0.15 8.31
N ALA A 39 5.43 -0.31 7.40
CA ALA A 39 6.83 -0.39 7.72
C ALA A 39 7.58 0.39 6.64
N PRO A 40 8.40 1.38 7.03
CA PRO A 40 9.14 2.19 6.06
C PRO A 40 10.07 1.30 5.23
N ASP A 41 10.26 1.67 3.97
CA ASP A 41 11.26 1.09 3.08
C ASP A 41 12.65 1.66 3.38
N ASP A 42 13.66 1.13 2.69
CA ASP A 42 14.99 1.76 2.65
C ASP A 42 14.88 3.24 2.23
N GLU A 43 15.65 4.12 2.86
CA GLU A 43 15.57 5.57 2.64
C GLU A 43 15.81 5.94 1.17
N ASP A 44 16.72 5.24 0.49
CA ASP A 44 17.04 5.49 -0.92
C ASP A 44 15.90 5.05 -1.87
N GLU A 45 14.95 4.25 -1.39
CA GLU A 45 13.77 3.79 -2.13
C GLU A 45 12.50 4.60 -1.85
N GLN A 46 12.51 5.48 -0.85
CA GLN A 46 11.38 6.34 -0.51
C GLN A 46 11.25 7.46 -1.55
N VAL A 47 10.03 7.73 -2.00
CA VAL A 47 9.75 8.70 -3.09
C VAL A 47 8.75 9.78 -2.70
N ASP A 48 8.10 9.64 -1.55
CA ASP A 48 7.24 10.66 -0.96
C ASP A 48 8.01 11.40 0.14
N ASP A 49 7.95 12.72 0.18
CA ASP A 49 8.58 13.52 1.25
C ASP A 49 7.94 13.27 2.62
N GLU A 50 6.71 12.75 2.66
CA GLU A 50 6.05 12.33 3.90
C GLU A 50 6.48 10.91 4.29
N MET A 51 7.13 10.80 5.45
CA MET A 51 7.66 9.53 5.98
C MET A 51 6.62 8.39 5.99
N ARG A 52 5.35 8.70 6.32
CA ARG A 52 4.27 7.71 6.40
C ARG A 52 3.36 7.78 5.18
N SER A 53 3.81 7.16 4.09
CA SER A 53 3.11 7.04 2.82
C SER A 53 3.19 5.60 2.28
N CYS A 54 2.16 5.09 1.62
CA CYS A 54 2.22 3.77 0.99
C CYS A 54 3.33 3.69 -0.09
N TYR A 55 3.72 4.83 -0.67
CA TYR A 55 4.87 4.92 -1.56
C TYR A 55 6.22 4.67 -0.87
N ASN A 56 6.29 4.84 0.45
CA ASN A 56 7.49 4.66 1.25
C ASN A 56 7.42 3.37 2.08
N CYS A 57 6.54 2.43 1.74
CA CYS A 57 6.36 1.19 2.49
C CYS A 57 7.10 0.04 1.81
N GLN A 58 7.90 -0.74 2.57
CA GLN A 58 8.64 -1.90 2.05
C GLN A 58 7.76 -2.99 1.42
N TYR A 59 6.48 -3.01 1.76
CA TYR A 59 5.52 -3.97 1.20
C TYR A 59 4.91 -3.53 -0.13
N ARG A 60 5.31 -2.37 -0.68
CA ARG A 60 4.87 -1.93 -2.02
C ARG A 60 5.57 -2.74 -3.10
N ARG A 61 4.87 -2.99 -4.20
CA ARG A 61 5.48 -3.47 -5.45
C ARG A 61 4.97 -2.62 -6.59
N TRP A 62 5.87 -1.88 -7.23
CA TRP A 62 5.51 -0.97 -8.32
C TRP A 62 4.90 -1.73 -9.51
N MET A 63 3.90 -1.10 -10.11
CA MET A 63 3.27 -1.50 -11.36
C MET A 63 3.30 -0.31 -12.33
N VAL A 64 2.95 -0.54 -13.59
CA VAL A 64 2.98 0.51 -14.62
C VAL A 64 2.05 1.69 -14.28
N THR A 65 0.88 1.40 -13.69
CA THR A 65 -0.17 2.40 -13.41
C THR A 65 -0.48 2.57 -11.92
N SER A 66 0.08 1.73 -11.05
CA SER A 66 -0.19 1.73 -9.61
C SER A 66 0.91 0.98 -8.83
N PHE A 67 0.60 0.47 -7.64
CA PHE A 67 1.42 -0.49 -6.90
C PHE A 67 0.54 -1.53 -6.19
N GLU A 68 1.10 -2.70 -5.93
CA GLU A 68 0.51 -3.75 -5.10
C GLU A 68 0.95 -3.60 -3.63
N CYS A 69 0.06 -3.94 -2.69
CA CYS A 69 0.41 -4.13 -1.29
C CYS A 69 0.56 -5.62 -0.93
N MET A 70 1.81 -6.07 -0.73
CA MET A 70 2.12 -7.47 -0.41
C MET A 70 1.63 -7.91 0.97
N MET A 71 1.47 -6.97 1.91
CA MET A 71 0.96 -7.26 3.26
C MET A 71 -0.49 -7.72 3.23
N LEU A 72 -1.32 -7.11 2.38
CA LEU A 72 -2.73 -7.49 2.24
C LEU A 72 -2.88 -8.90 1.64
N LYS A 73 -1.99 -9.29 0.72
CA LYS A 73 -1.92 -10.65 0.19
C LYS A 73 -1.67 -11.68 1.30
N ASN A 74 -0.63 -11.45 2.11
CA ASN A 74 -0.27 -12.36 3.20
C ASN A 74 -1.37 -12.49 4.26
N THR A 75 -2.11 -11.42 4.53
CA THR A 75 -3.14 -11.46 5.57
C THR A 75 -4.38 -12.26 5.14
N VAL A 76 -4.69 -12.34 3.84
CA VAL A 76 -5.79 -13.20 3.36
C VAL A 76 -5.37 -14.67 3.36
N LEU A 77 -4.13 -14.98 3.01
CA LEU A 77 -3.59 -16.35 3.04
C LEU A 77 -3.43 -16.92 4.46
N LEU A 78 -3.27 -16.07 5.48
CA LEU A 78 -3.16 -16.51 6.88
C LEU A 78 -4.53 -16.69 7.58
N ASN A 79 -5.63 -16.29 6.94
CA ASN A 79 -6.99 -16.43 7.47
C ASN A 79 -7.80 -17.53 6.76
N ASN A 80 -7.19 -18.28 5.83
CA ASN A 80 -7.78 -19.42 5.11
C ASN A 80 -7.04 -20.72 5.47
#